data_AF-A0A183TEG2-F1
#
_entry.id   AF-A0A183TEG2-F1
#
_cell.length_a   1.000
_cell.length_b   1.000
_cell.length_c   1.000
_cell.angle_alpha   90.00
_cell.angle_beta   90.00
_cell.angle_gamma   90.00
#
_symmetry.space_group_name_H-M   'P 1'
#
loop_
_entity.id
_entity.type
_entity.pdbx_description
1 polymer ?
#
loop_
_entity_poly.entity_id
_entity_poly.type
_entity_poly.pdbx_seq_one_letter_code
_entity_poly.pdbx_strand_id
1 'polypeptide(L)' 'LAEMEQLRGHPFKLQRKLVHTDVRRNAFSQRVLGAWNGLPDEVVLSETVGTFNYKLDTHFLRNY' A
#
# COMPACT_ATOMS: atom_id res chain seq x y z
N LEU A 1 11.86 22.08 -10.09
CA LEU A 1 11.38 20.85 -10.77
C LEU A 1 10.03 20.55 -10.18
N ALA A 2 8.98 20.53 -10.99
CA ALA A 2 7.61 20.39 -10.50
C ALA A 2 7.49 19.12 -9.66
N GLU A 3 7.37 19.29 -8.36
CA GLU A 3 6.98 18.25 -7.42
C GLU A 3 5.64 17.75 -7.93
N MET A 4 5.62 16.51 -8.43
CA MET A 4 4.40 15.85 -8.87
C MET A 4 3.55 15.67 -7.63
N GLU A 5 2.78 16.71 -7.29
CA GLU A 5 1.83 16.71 -6.18
C GLU A 5 0.84 15.57 -6.46
N GLN A 6 1.14 14.39 -5.92
CA GLN A 6 0.34 13.19 -6.14
C GLN A 6 -0.91 13.30 -5.28
N LEU A 7 -1.92 13.94 -5.84
CA LEU A 7 -3.18 14.28 -5.16
C LEU A 7 -3.95 13.04 -4.62
N ARG A 8 -3.53 11.80 -4.91
CA ARG A 8 -4.21 10.56 -4.47
C ARG A 8 -3.25 9.42 -4.05
N GLY A 9 -2.27 9.72 -3.19
CA GLY A 9 -1.42 8.77 -2.46
C GLY A 9 -0.19 8.26 -3.24
N HIS A 10 0.57 7.34 -2.63
CA HIS A 10 1.93 6.97 -3.07
C HIS A 10 2.09 6.52 -4.54
N PRO A 11 3.29 6.73 -5.15
CA PRO A 11 3.52 6.49 -6.58
C PRO A 11 3.53 5.04 -7.01
N PHE A 12 3.63 4.11 -6.05
CA PHE A 12 3.72 2.67 -6.32
C PHE A 12 2.38 1.93 -6.21
N LYS A 13 1.25 2.63 -6.24
CA LYS A 13 -0.07 1.98 -6.19
C LYS A 13 -0.25 1.00 -7.34
N LEU A 14 -0.78 -0.18 -7.02
CA LEU A 14 -1.06 -1.25 -7.95
C LEU A 14 -2.53 -1.20 -8.37
N GLN A 15 -2.81 -1.38 -9.66
CA GLN A 15 -4.19 -1.45 -10.13
C GLN A 15 -4.91 -2.69 -9.59
N ARG A 16 -6.00 -2.47 -8.85
CA ARG A 16 -6.86 -3.55 -8.38
C ARG A 16 -7.98 -3.79 -9.39
N LYS A 17 -8.02 -4.99 -9.96
CA LYS A 17 -9.12 -5.38 -10.87
C LYS A 17 -10.42 -5.49 -10.10
N LEU A 18 -11.52 -5.06 -10.72
CA LEU A 18 -12.85 -5.33 -10.20
C LEU A 18 -13.13 -6.83 -10.32
N VAL A 19 -13.65 -7.42 -9.24
CA VAL A 19 -13.95 -8.85 -9.18
C VAL A 19 -15.38 -9.02 -8.68
N HIS A 20 -16.12 -9.94 -9.30
CA HIS A 20 -17.56 -10.08 -9.09
C HIS A 20 -17.93 -11.08 -7.99
N THR A 21 -17.02 -11.99 -7.64
CA THR A 21 -17.28 -13.04 -6.63
C THR A 21 -16.50 -12.77 -5.36
N ASP A 22 -17.14 -13.04 -4.22
CA ASP A 22 -16.49 -12.91 -2.91
C ASP A 22 -15.29 -13.85 -2.77
N VAL A 23 -15.35 -15.03 -3.38
CA VAL A 23 -14.21 -15.96 -3.45
C VAL A 23 -12.99 -15.28 -4.08
N ARG A 24 -13.17 -14.61 -5.22
CA ARG A 24 -12.07 -13.90 -5.87
C ARG A 24 -11.65 -12.66 -5.10
N ARG A 25 -12.59 -11.92 -4.51
CA ARG A 25 -12.34 -10.73 -3.68
C ARG A 25 -11.48 -11.05 -2.46
N ASN A 26 -11.72 -12.20 -1.84
CA ASN A 26 -11.04 -12.64 -0.62
C ASN A 26 -9.74 -13.42 -0.90
N ALA A 27 -9.40 -13.67 -2.17
CA ALA A 27 -8.12 -14.25 -2.54
C ALA A 27 -6.96 -13.36 -2.04
N PHE A 28 -5.88 -14.00 -1.59
CA PHE A 28 -4.69 -13.31 -1.08
C PHE A 28 -4.18 -12.22 -2.03
N SER A 29 -4.11 -12.53 -3.33
CA SER A 29 -3.66 -11.59 -4.36
C SER A 29 -4.55 -10.36 -4.53
N GLN A 30 -5.82 -10.40 -4.13
CA GLN A 30 -6.69 -9.20 -4.12
C GLN A 30 -6.57 -8.42 -2.82
N ARG A 31 -6.43 -9.12 -1.69
CA ARG A 31 -6.32 -8.51 -0.35
C ARG A 31 -5.00 -7.74 -0.19
N VAL A 32 -3.88 -8.34 -0.60
CA VAL A 32 -2.55 -7.74 -0.44
C VAL A 32 -2.43 -6.41 -1.22
N LEU A 33 -3.10 -6.29 -2.37
CA LEU A 33 -3.15 -5.04 -3.14
C LEU A 33 -3.87 -3.93 -2.39
N GLY A 34 -4.94 -4.27 -1.65
CA GLY A 34 -5.66 -3.30 -0.81
C GLY A 34 -4.79 -2.79 0.33
N ALA A 35 -4.07 -3.69 1.01
CA ALA A 35 -3.14 -3.34 2.07
C ALA A 35 -2.00 -2.46 1.53
N TRP A 36 -1.38 -2.86 0.42
CA TRP A 36 -0.31 -2.10 -0.25
C TRP A 36 -0.76 -0.69 -0.64
N ASN A 37 -1.88 -0.57 -1.35
CA ASN A 37 -2.39 0.72 -1.83
C ASN A 37 -2.86 1.66 -0.71
N GLY A 38 -3.04 1.13 0.50
CA GLY A 38 -3.41 1.89 1.69
C GLY A 38 -2.21 2.36 2.51
N LEU A 39 -0.98 1.97 2.15
CA LEU A 39 0.21 2.41 2.87
C LEU A 39 0.50 3.89 2.61
N PRO A 40 0.97 4.63 3.62
CA PRO A 40 1.38 6.01 3.45
C PRO A 40 2.71 6.11 2.69
N ASP A 41 2.92 7.23 2.02
CA ASP A 41 4.11 7.54 1.22
C ASP A 41 5.39 7.35 2.02
N GLU A 42 5.40 7.76 3.29
CA GLU A 42 6.55 7.64 4.20
C GLU A 42 6.99 6.20 4.48
N VAL A 43 6.06 5.23 4.39
CA VAL A 43 6.38 3.81 4.51
C VAL A 43 6.96 3.34 3.18
N VAL A 44 6.25 3.56 2.08
CA VAL A 44 6.58 3.00 0.77
C VAL A 44 7.85 3.61 0.17
N LEU A 45 8.13 4.88 0.41
CA LEU A 45 9.32 5.60 -0.06
C LEU A 45 10.53 5.45 0.87
N SER A 46 10.54 4.44 1.75
CA SER A 46 11.69 4.20 2.63
C SER A 46 12.96 3.90 1.84
N GLU A 47 14.06 4.56 2.19
CA GLU A 47 15.35 4.42 1.49
C GLU A 47 15.98 3.03 1.63
N THR A 48 15.63 2.30 2.70
CA THR A 48 16.17 0.96 2.96
C THR A 48 15.06 -0.02 3.32
N VAL A 49 15.33 -1.32 3.10
CA VAL A 49 14.44 -2.42 3.51
C VAL A 49 14.25 -2.44 5.02
N GLY A 50 15.28 -2.14 5.81
CA GLY A 50 15.18 -2.09 7.27
C GLY A 50 14.20 -1.01 7.74
N THR A 51 14.31 0.19 7.18
CA THR A 51 13.40 1.30 7.46
C THR A 51 11.98 1.00 6.99
N PHE A 52 11.84 0.39 5.82
CA PHE A 52 10.55 -0.07 5.30
C PHE A 52 9.87 -1.04 6.29
N ASN A 53 10.57 -2.10 6.71
CA ASN A 53 10.03 -3.10 7.63
C ASN A 53 9.58 -2.46 8.95
N TYR A 54 10.44 -1.64 9.56
CA TYR A 54 10.11 -0.97 10.82
C TYR A 54 8.87 -0.06 10.73
N LYS A 55 8.79 0.75 9.67
CA LYS A 55 7.65 1.65 9.46
C LYS A 55 6.37 0.87 9.11
N LEU A 56 6.49 -0.21 8.34
CA LEU A 56 5.38 -1.09 8.01
C LEU A 56 4.79 -1.74 9.26
N ASP A 57 5.64 -2.31 10.12
CA ASP A 57 5.22 -2.92 11.38
C ASP A 57 4.56 -1.89 12.30
N THR A 58 5.18 -0.71 12.43
CA THR A 58 4.62 0.40 13.21
C THR A 58 3.27 0.85 12.67
N HIS A 59 3.10 0.93 11.35
CA HIS A 59 1.85 1.30 10.71
C HIS A 59 0.76 0.27 11.03
N PHE A 60 1.05 -1.03 10.95
CA PHE A 60 0.07 -2.04 11.32
C PHE A 60 -0.25 -2.04 12.81
N LEU A 61 0.73 -1.88 13.70
CA LEU A 61 0.50 -1.80 15.14
C LEU A 61 -0.35 -0.60 15.57
N ARG A 62 -0.34 0.50 14.82
CA ARG A 62 -1.14 1.71 15.10
C ARG A 62 -2.57 1.65 14.60
N ASN A 63 -2.84 0.82 13.58
CA ASN A 63 -4.13 0.75 12.90
C ASN A 63 -4.96 -0.50 13.30
N TYR A 64 -4.49 -1.24 14.30
CA TYR A 64 -5.19 -2.32 15.00
C TYR A 64 -5.28 -1.98 16.49
#